data_AF-A0AAD6HVL0-F1
#
_entry.id   AF-A0AAD6HVL0-F1
#
_cell.length_a   1.000
_cell.length_b   1.000
_cell.length_c   1.000
_cell.angle_alpha   90.00
_cell.angle_beta   90.00
_cell.angle_gamma   90.00
#
_symmetry.space_group_name_H-M   'P 1'
#
loop_
_entity.id
_entity.type
_entity.pdbx_description
1 polymer ?
#
loop_
_entity_poly.entity_id
_entity_poly.type
_entity_poly.pdbx_seq_one_letter_code
_entity_poly.pdbx_strand_id
1 'polypeptide(L)'
;MTDPTAQKPHIAHTLLSRAHSPDTATQQFTERIKHKPLFLRPTSPSAEDNRERRRLHRLRKKEYFLRHQRPRPMTAREKRSTGIYDLPREECKHALFKGLHTLWVGYMQEILDLKTEGRSGLVTPLSHGAKLVSADFHGAELEVVRSRCAGRVGIKGIVVRDTKFTFDVVTEKDQLKSEFGVLGRVGAC
;
A
#
# COMPACT_ATOMS: atom_id res chain seq x y z
N MET A 1 33.77 -63.08 -42.59
CA MET A 1 32.31 -62.80 -42.47
C MET A 1 32.06 -62.44 -41.02
N THR A 2 31.95 -61.15 -40.72
CA THR A 2 31.75 -60.61 -39.37
C THR A 2 30.29 -60.20 -39.22
N ASP A 3 29.54 -60.93 -38.41
CA ASP A 3 28.11 -60.72 -38.20
C ASP A 3 27.81 -59.40 -37.47
N PRO A 4 26.82 -58.62 -37.91
CA PRO A 4 26.49 -57.34 -37.31
C PRO A 4 25.52 -57.50 -36.13
N THR A 5 25.66 -56.62 -35.13
CA THR A 5 24.68 -56.33 -34.05
C THR A 5 24.43 -57.42 -33.00
N ALA A 6 25.38 -57.62 -32.09
CA ALA A 6 25.09 -58.19 -30.77
C ALA A 6 24.23 -57.19 -29.95
N GLN A 7 22.91 -57.26 -30.08
CA GLN A 7 21.98 -56.49 -29.25
C GLN A 7 22.18 -56.89 -27.78
N LYS A 8 22.40 -55.90 -26.89
CA LYS A 8 22.52 -56.17 -25.45
C LYS A 8 21.26 -56.92 -24.99
N PRO A 9 21.40 -58.07 -24.29
CA PRO A 9 20.25 -58.83 -23.84
C PRO A 9 19.41 -57.96 -22.90
N HIS A 10 18.09 -58.01 -23.06
CA HIS A 10 17.17 -57.24 -22.23
C HIS A 10 17.42 -57.55 -20.74
N ILE A 11 17.46 -56.52 -19.89
CA ILE A 11 17.82 -56.70 -18.48
C ILE A 11 16.92 -57.70 -17.76
N ALA A 12 15.63 -57.70 -18.06
CA ALA A 12 14.69 -58.67 -17.49
C ALA A 12 15.01 -60.13 -17.89
N HIS A 13 15.47 -60.38 -19.12
CA HIS A 13 15.88 -61.75 -19.52
C HIS A 13 17.10 -62.21 -18.70
N THR A 14 18.05 -61.30 -18.48
CA THR A 14 19.24 -61.57 -17.64
C THR A 14 18.88 -61.84 -16.18
N LEU A 15 17.83 -61.21 -15.66
CA LEU A 15 17.34 -61.46 -14.31
C LEU A 15 16.58 -62.79 -14.20
N LEU A 16 15.73 -63.11 -15.18
CA LEU A 16 14.99 -64.38 -15.22
C LEU A 16 15.91 -65.58 -15.35
N SER A 17 16.96 -65.49 -16.18
CA SER A 17 17.93 -66.57 -16.37
C SER A 17 18.75 -66.89 -15.11
N ARG A 18 18.77 -66.01 -14.11
CA ARG A 18 19.42 -66.27 -12.81
C ARG A 18 18.53 -67.06 -11.86
N ALA A 19 17.22 -66.98 -12.01
CA ALA A 19 16.24 -67.54 -11.07
C ALA A 19 15.54 -68.79 -11.61
N HIS A 20 15.51 -68.99 -12.93
CA HIS A 20 14.79 -70.08 -13.60
C HIS A 20 15.67 -70.82 -14.60
N SER A 21 15.24 -72.02 -14.98
CA SER A 21 15.87 -72.80 -16.04
C SER A 21 15.90 -71.99 -17.35
N PRO A 22 16.85 -72.24 -18.27
CA PRO A 22 17.01 -71.42 -19.47
C PRO A 22 15.75 -71.43 -20.35
N ASP A 23 15.03 -72.55 -20.39
CA ASP A 23 13.80 -72.70 -21.16
C ASP A 23 12.65 -71.89 -20.54
N THR A 24 12.42 -72.04 -19.23
CA THR A 24 11.38 -71.29 -18.50
C THR A 24 11.67 -69.79 -18.50
N ALA A 25 12.93 -69.37 -18.39
CA ALA A 25 13.32 -67.96 -18.46
C ALA A 25 13.01 -67.36 -19.83
N THR A 26 13.28 -68.10 -20.91
CA THR A 26 12.98 -67.66 -22.27
C THR A 26 11.48 -67.54 -22.49
N GLN A 27 10.71 -68.55 -22.06
CA GLN A 27 9.25 -68.56 -22.15
C GLN A 27 8.61 -67.39 -21.39
N GLN A 28 9.01 -67.17 -20.13
CA GLN A 28 8.48 -66.08 -19.32
C GLN A 28 8.83 -64.71 -19.91
N PHE A 29 10.03 -64.56 -20.47
CA PHE A 29 10.45 -63.32 -21.11
C PHE A 29 9.63 -63.01 -22.37
N THR A 30 9.43 -64.00 -23.25
CA THR A 30 8.68 -63.81 -24.50
C THR A 30 7.21 -63.58 -24.23
N GLU A 31 6.57 -64.42 -23.41
CA GLU A 31 5.13 -64.35 -23.18
C GLU A 31 4.73 -63.14 -22.33
N ARG A 32 5.49 -62.84 -21.27
CA ARG A 32 5.03 -61.91 -20.22
C ARG A 32 5.69 -60.54 -20.26
N ILE A 33 6.91 -60.45 -20.78
CA ILE A 33 7.73 -59.23 -20.69
C ILE A 33 7.82 -58.52 -22.06
N LYS A 34 8.10 -59.25 -23.14
CA LYS A 34 8.30 -58.67 -24.47
C LYS A 34 7.10 -57.86 -24.97
N HIS A 35 5.89 -58.29 -24.63
CA HIS A 35 4.64 -57.66 -25.07
C HIS A 35 4.06 -56.63 -24.08
N LYS A 36 4.72 -56.37 -22.94
CA LYS A 36 4.23 -55.46 -21.89
C LYS A 36 5.24 -54.35 -21.59
N PRO A 37 5.26 -53.25 -22.37
CA PRO A 37 6.21 -52.16 -22.14
C PRO A 37 5.97 -51.51 -20.77
N LEU A 38 7.05 -51.35 -19.99
CA LEU A 38 7.02 -50.60 -18.74
C LEU A 38 7.20 -49.11 -19.05
N PHE A 39 6.11 -48.35 -18.95
CA PHE A 39 6.16 -46.89 -19.06
C PHE A 39 6.76 -46.29 -17.79
N LEU A 40 8.10 -46.25 -17.72
CA LEU A 40 8.80 -45.55 -16.65
C LEU A 40 8.60 -44.05 -16.83
N ARG A 41 7.79 -43.43 -15.96
CA ARG A 41 7.81 -41.97 -15.84
C ARG A 41 9.18 -41.57 -15.29
N PRO A 42 9.86 -40.57 -15.89
CA PRO A 42 11.06 -40.00 -15.27
C PRO A 42 10.73 -39.63 -13.84
N THR A 43 11.48 -40.17 -12.90
CA THR A 43 11.37 -39.83 -11.48
C THR A 43 11.53 -38.31 -11.37
N SER A 44 10.75 -37.69 -10.48
CA SER A 44 10.71 -36.26 -10.13
C SER A 44 11.98 -35.45 -10.48
N PRO A 45 11.85 -34.18 -10.92
CA PRO A 45 12.96 -33.38 -11.45
C PRO A 45 14.19 -33.38 -10.52
N SER A 46 15.37 -33.38 -11.13
CA SER A 46 16.68 -33.49 -10.47
C SER A 46 16.86 -32.42 -9.39
N ALA A 47 17.72 -32.68 -8.39
CA ALA A 47 18.03 -31.71 -7.34
C ALA A 47 18.56 -30.37 -7.90
N GLU A 48 19.21 -30.40 -9.07
CA GLU A 48 19.68 -29.23 -9.83
C GLU A 48 18.50 -28.38 -10.33
N ASP A 49 17.47 -29.00 -10.88
CA ASP A 49 16.23 -28.33 -11.33
C ASP A 49 15.49 -27.68 -10.15
N ASN A 50 15.50 -28.33 -8.98
CA ASN A 50 14.91 -27.78 -7.77
C ASN A 50 15.69 -26.57 -7.24
N ARG A 51 17.01 -26.53 -7.45
CA ARG A 51 17.84 -25.36 -7.10
C ARG A 51 17.54 -24.21 -8.05
N GLU A 52 17.52 -24.45 -9.36
CA GLU A 52 17.27 -23.39 -10.35
C GLU A 52 15.84 -22.85 -10.24
N ARG A 53 14.85 -23.72 -10.00
CA ARG A 53 13.46 -23.30 -9.73
C ARG A 53 13.35 -22.39 -8.51
N ARG A 54 14.04 -22.72 -7.41
CA ARG A 54 14.09 -21.88 -6.20
C ARG A 54 14.75 -20.53 -6.49
N ARG A 55 15.83 -20.52 -7.28
CA ARG A 55 16.53 -19.30 -7.70
C ARG A 55 15.62 -18.40 -8.55
N LEU A 56 15.00 -18.95 -9.59
CA LEU A 56 14.06 -18.22 -10.46
C LEU A 56 12.87 -17.67 -9.68
N HIS A 57 12.33 -18.44 -8.74
CA HIS A 57 11.26 -17.96 -7.85
C HIS A 57 11.70 -16.75 -7.01
N ARG A 58 12.91 -16.79 -6.42
CA ARG A 58 13.47 -15.66 -5.66
C ARG A 58 13.68 -14.41 -6.53
N LEU A 59 14.18 -14.58 -7.75
CA LEU A 59 14.40 -13.47 -8.68
C LEU A 59 13.06 -12.83 -9.09
N ARG A 60 12.05 -13.64 -9.47
CA ARG A 60 10.70 -13.14 -9.80
C ARG A 60 10.06 -12.40 -8.62
N LYS A 61 10.19 -12.93 -7.40
CA LYS A 61 9.68 -12.26 -6.19
C LYS A 61 10.39 -10.93 -5.92
N LYS A 62 11.72 -10.87 -6.11
CA LYS A 62 12.50 -9.64 -5.98
C LYS A 62 12.10 -8.60 -7.03
N GLU A 63 11.95 -9.03 -8.28
CA GLU A 63 11.53 -8.15 -9.37
C GLU A 63 10.12 -7.59 -9.14
N TYR A 64 9.18 -8.45 -8.75
CA TYR A 64 7.83 -8.03 -8.36
C TYR A 64 7.88 -6.99 -7.23
N PHE A 65 8.65 -7.25 -6.17
CA PHE A 65 8.77 -6.33 -5.05
C PHE A 65 9.34 -4.97 -5.47
N LEU A 66 10.41 -4.94 -6.27
CA LEU A 66 11.02 -3.70 -6.74
C LEU A 66 10.09 -2.88 -7.62
N ARG A 67 9.31 -3.53 -8.50
CA ARG A 67 8.32 -2.85 -9.36
C ARG A 67 7.17 -2.21 -8.56
N HIS A 68 6.83 -2.79 -7.41
CA HIS A 68 5.71 -2.33 -6.57
C HIS A 68 6.19 -1.58 -5.32
N GLN A 69 7.49 -1.32 -5.19
CA GLN A 69 8.03 -0.58 -4.07
C GLN A 69 7.70 0.89 -4.23
N ARG A 70 6.87 1.42 -3.33
CA ARG A 70 6.63 2.87 -3.27
C ARG A 70 7.95 3.58 -2.95
N PRO A 71 8.20 4.77 -3.54
CA PRO A 71 9.38 5.55 -3.20
C PRO A 71 9.44 5.77 -1.68
N ARG A 72 10.66 5.77 -1.15
CA ARG A 72 10.88 6.00 0.29
C ARG A 72 10.22 7.32 0.66
N PRO A 73 9.32 7.36 1.66
CA PRO A 73 8.73 8.60 2.10
C PRO A 73 9.82 9.50 2.69
N MET A 74 9.70 10.82 2.47
CA MET A 74 10.63 11.78 3.03
C MET A 74 10.67 11.67 4.56
N THR A 75 11.87 11.65 5.12
CA THR A 75 12.11 11.72 6.55
C THR A 75 11.66 13.05 7.12
N ALA A 76 11.44 13.10 8.44
CA ALA A 76 11.09 14.35 9.12
C ALA A 76 12.19 15.44 8.99
N ARG A 77 13.46 15.04 8.78
CA ARG A 77 14.56 15.99 8.54
C ARG A 77 14.49 16.57 7.14
N GLU A 78 14.27 15.71 6.14
CA GLU A 78 14.13 16.13 4.74
C GLU A 78 12.94 17.08 4.56
N LYS A 79 11.77 16.75 5.13
CA LYS A 79 10.57 17.60 5.07
C LYS A 79 10.81 19.00 5.67
N ARG A 80 11.59 19.09 6.75
CA ARG A 80 11.97 20.37 7.37
C ARG A 80 12.99 21.14 6.54
N SER A 81 13.97 20.46 5.93
CA SER A 81 14.95 21.14 5.06
C SER A 81 14.33 21.65 3.76
N THR A 82 13.32 20.97 3.23
CA THR A 82 12.63 21.39 2.00
C THR A 82 11.55 22.44 2.25
N GLY A 83 11.17 22.70 3.50
CA GLY A 83 10.12 23.68 3.82
C GLY A 83 8.77 23.39 3.15
N ILE A 84 8.46 22.12 2.89
CA ILE A 84 7.28 21.75 2.08
C ILE A 84 5.93 22.14 2.73
N TYR A 85 5.97 22.44 4.03
CA TYR A 85 4.83 22.90 4.81
C TYR A 85 4.97 24.37 5.23
N ASP A 86 5.98 25.07 4.76
CA ASP A 86 6.16 26.49 5.06
C ASP A 86 5.25 27.27 4.13
N LEU A 87 4.31 28.01 4.71
CA LEU A 87 3.43 28.90 3.96
C LEU A 87 4.07 30.30 3.95
N PRO A 88 4.45 30.85 2.79
CA PRO A 88 5.03 32.18 2.71
C PRO A 88 4.07 33.23 3.28
N ARG A 89 4.61 34.23 3.98
CA ARG A 89 3.79 35.31 4.56
C ARG A 89 3.02 36.10 3.50
N GLU A 90 3.57 36.18 2.29
CA GLU A 90 2.96 36.86 1.14
C GLU A 90 1.65 36.19 0.68
N GLU A 91 1.55 34.88 0.88
CA GLU A 91 0.38 34.05 0.55
C GLU A 91 -0.61 33.95 1.72
N CYS A 92 -0.19 34.32 2.94
CA CYS A 92 -1.02 34.31 4.15
C CYS A 92 -2.00 35.50 4.23
N LYS A 93 -2.54 35.94 3.09
CA LYS A 93 -3.49 37.06 3.03
C LYS A 93 -4.90 36.54 3.25
N HIS A 94 -5.58 37.05 4.27
CA HIS A 94 -6.95 36.71 4.61
C HIS A 94 -7.90 36.89 3.41
N ALA A 95 -7.68 37.92 2.59
CA ALA A 95 -8.46 38.18 1.39
C ALA A 95 -8.46 37.01 0.38
N LEU A 96 -7.35 36.27 0.25
CA LEU A 96 -7.27 35.11 -0.64
C LEU A 96 -8.14 33.96 -0.11
N PHE A 97 -8.14 33.76 1.21
CA PHE A 97 -8.89 32.69 1.86
C PHE A 97 -10.40 32.95 1.96
N LYS A 98 -10.86 34.19 1.74
CA LYS A 98 -12.31 34.47 1.65
C LYS A 98 -13.00 33.68 0.55
N GLY A 99 -12.35 33.53 -0.61
CA GLY A 99 -12.90 32.71 -1.70
C GLY A 99 -13.06 31.24 -1.30
N LEU A 100 -12.07 30.70 -0.59
CA LEU A 100 -12.13 29.34 -0.04
C LEU A 100 -13.24 29.20 1.00
N HIS A 101 -13.41 30.21 1.87
CA HIS A 101 -14.49 30.24 2.83
C HIS A 101 -15.88 30.22 2.17
N THR A 102 -16.09 30.98 1.09
CA THR A 102 -17.34 30.94 0.33
C THR A 102 -17.66 29.55 -0.21
N LEU A 103 -16.65 28.83 -0.71
CA LEU A 103 -16.81 27.44 -1.14
C LEU A 103 -17.18 26.52 0.03
N TRP A 104 -16.50 26.67 1.17
CA TRP A 104 -16.78 25.89 2.37
C TRP A 104 -18.19 26.12 2.91
N VAL A 105 -18.68 27.36 2.89
CA VAL A 105 -20.08 27.67 3.27
C VAL A 105 -21.06 26.96 2.34
N GLY A 106 -20.80 26.98 1.03
CA GLY A 106 -21.62 26.26 0.05
C GLY A 106 -21.66 24.76 0.31
N TYR A 107 -20.49 24.16 0.54
CA TYR A 107 -20.32 22.76 0.91
C TYR A 107 -21.10 22.40 2.19
N MET A 108 -20.95 23.19 3.26
CA MET A 108 -21.63 22.94 4.53
C MET A 108 -23.15 23.07 4.39
N GLN A 109 -23.63 24.03 3.60
CA GLN A 109 -25.07 24.18 3.33
C GLN A 109 -25.66 22.98 2.59
N GLU A 110 -24.89 22.33 1.71
CA GLU A 110 -25.30 21.14 0.99
C GLU A 110 -25.33 19.91 1.91
N ILE A 111 -24.24 19.63 2.64
CA ILE A 111 -24.19 18.42 3.48
C ILE A 111 -25.16 18.50 4.67
N LEU A 112 -25.49 19.71 5.13
CA LEU A 112 -26.46 19.95 6.20
C LEU A 112 -27.88 20.16 5.68
N ASP A 113 -28.11 19.97 4.38
CA ASP A 113 -29.42 20.05 3.73
C ASP A 113 -30.12 21.42 3.94
N LEU A 114 -29.34 22.49 4.17
CA LEU A 114 -29.82 23.84 4.52
C LEU A 114 -30.35 24.63 3.33
N LYS A 115 -29.95 24.26 2.10
CA LYS A 115 -30.33 24.93 0.84
C LYS A 115 -31.58 24.35 0.17
N THR A 116 -32.22 23.34 0.77
CA THR A 116 -33.43 22.74 0.18
C THR A 116 -34.60 23.72 0.36
N GLU A 117 -34.97 24.40 -0.73
CA GLU A 117 -36.14 25.28 -0.86
C GLU A 117 -37.36 24.69 -0.12
N GLY A 118 -37.85 25.38 0.91
CA GLY A 118 -39.05 25.00 1.68
C GLY A 118 -38.82 24.13 2.92
N ARG A 119 -37.60 23.67 3.20
CA ARG A 119 -37.22 23.07 4.49
C ARG A 119 -35.88 23.65 4.93
N SER A 120 -35.89 24.68 5.77
CA SER A 120 -34.73 24.96 6.60
C SER A 120 -34.57 23.79 7.56
N GLY A 121 -33.80 22.77 7.15
CA GLY A 121 -33.59 21.56 7.92
C GLY A 121 -33.06 21.92 9.31
N LEU A 122 -33.73 21.42 10.36
CA LEU A 122 -33.22 21.59 11.71
C LEU A 122 -31.94 20.76 11.85
N VAL A 123 -30.82 21.44 12.09
CA VAL A 123 -29.54 20.78 12.34
C VAL A 123 -29.57 20.17 13.74
N THR A 124 -29.87 18.86 13.82
CA THR A 124 -29.80 18.12 15.09
C THR A 124 -28.49 17.33 15.20
N PRO A 125 -27.96 17.12 16.43
CA PRO A 125 -26.79 16.27 16.65
C PRO A 125 -26.97 14.84 16.13
N LEU A 126 -28.18 14.29 16.24
CA LEU A 126 -28.48 12.92 15.83
C LEU A 126 -28.40 12.73 14.31
N SER A 127 -28.92 13.70 13.54
CA SER A 127 -28.96 13.61 12.07
C SER A 127 -27.68 14.13 11.39
N HIS A 128 -27.01 15.13 11.96
CA HIS A 128 -25.90 15.82 11.30
C HIS A 128 -24.55 15.68 12.02
N GLY A 129 -24.52 15.16 13.25
CA GLY A 129 -23.28 15.06 14.03
C GLY A 129 -22.20 14.24 13.32
N ALA A 130 -22.55 13.10 12.75
CA ALA A 130 -21.62 12.28 11.98
C ALA A 130 -21.10 12.99 10.72
N LYS A 131 -21.95 13.79 10.05
CA LYS A 131 -21.56 14.60 8.89
C LYS A 131 -20.56 15.68 9.29
N LEU A 132 -20.80 16.40 10.39
CA LEU A 132 -19.91 17.44 10.90
C LEU A 132 -18.54 16.88 11.34
N VAL A 133 -18.52 15.74 12.03
CA VAL A 133 -17.26 15.13 12.51
C VAL A 133 -16.38 14.64 11.36
N SER A 134 -16.99 14.21 10.26
CA SER A 134 -16.28 13.72 9.07
C SER A 134 -16.08 14.77 7.99
N ALA A 135 -16.59 15.98 8.18
CA ALA A 135 -16.49 17.06 7.22
C ALA A 135 -15.07 17.60 7.10
N ASP A 136 -14.77 18.18 5.95
CA ASP A 136 -13.56 18.96 5.75
C ASP A 136 -13.73 20.38 6.34
N PHE A 137 -12.71 20.86 7.04
CA PHE A 137 -12.66 22.19 7.65
C PHE A 137 -11.68 23.15 6.98
N HIS A 138 -11.03 22.79 5.87
CA HIS A 138 -10.26 23.77 5.08
C HIS A 138 -11.20 24.86 4.56
N GLY A 139 -10.92 26.13 4.89
CA GLY A 139 -11.80 27.27 4.58
C GLY A 139 -12.84 27.58 5.64
N ALA A 140 -12.96 26.77 6.69
CA ALA A 140 -13.85 27.07 7.80
C ALA A 140 -13.38 28.33 8.54
N GLU A 141 -14.32 29.20 8.89
CA GLU A 141 -14.05 30.28 9.85
C GLU A 141 -14.22 29.73 11.26
N LEU A 142 -13.18 29.83 12.08
CA LEU A 142 -13.17 29.31 13.45
C LEU A 142 -12.82 30.41 14.45
N GLU A 143 -13.34 30.27 15.66
CA GLU A 143 -13.00 31.10 16.81
C GLU A 143 -12.73 30.23 18.04
N VAL A 144 -11.64 30.51 18.74
CA VAL A 144 -11.30 29.83 20.00
C VAL A 144 -12.09 30.44 21.15
N VAL A 145 -13.22 29.84 21.50
CA VAL A 145 -14.09 30.30 22.60
C VAL A 145 -13.54 29.89 23.98
N ARG A 146 -12.84 28.74 24.06
CA ARG A 146 -12.29 28.22 25.32
C ARG A 146 -11.00 27.44 25.06
N SER A 147 -9.98 27.69 25.88
CA SER A 147 -8.72 26.94 25.86
C SER A 147 -8.09 26.87 27.25
N ARG A 148 -7.21 25.91 27.47
CA ARG A 148 -6.36 25.86 28.68
C ARG A 148 -5.36 27.02 28.70
N CYS A 149 -4.94 27.49 27.53
CA CYS A 149 -4.05 28.64 27.40
C CYS A 149 -4.89 29.89 27.11
N ALA A 150 -4.96 30.82 28.06
CA ALA A 150 -5.76 32.04 27.94
C ALA A 150 -5.36 32.89 26.72
N GLY A 151 -4.07 32.90 26.35
CA GLY A 151 -3.59 33.65 25.17
C GLY A 151 -4.10 33.14 23.82
N ARG A 152 -4.77 31.97 23.78
CA ARG A 152 -5.39 31.44 22.56
C ARG A 152 -6.85 31.83 22.41
N VAL A 153 -7.51 32.20 23.51
CA VAL A 153 -8.93 32.54 23.50
C VAL A 153 -9.14 33.83 22.69
N GLY A 154 -10.18 33.85 21.85
CA GLY A 154 -10.49 34.95 20.95
C GLY A 154 -9.68 34.99 19.65
N ILE A 155 -8.80 34.00 19.41
CA ILE A 155 -8.20 33.85 18.07
C ILE A 155 -9.31 33.45 17.11
N LYS A 156 -9.52 34.29 16.09
CA LYS A 156 -10.50 34.09 15.02
C LYS A 156 -9.83 34.15 13.65
N GLY A 157 -10.19 33.26 12.75
CA GLY A 157 -9.66 33.23 11.39
C GLY A 157 -10.15 32.08 10.54
N ILE A 158 -9.67 32.04 9.29
CA ILE A 158 -10.01 31.01 8.31
C ILE A 158 -8.95 29.90 8.37
N VAL A 159 -9.38 28.64 8.43
CA VAL A 159 -8.50 27.47 8.41
C VAL A 159 -7.84 27.32 7.04
N VAL A 160 -6.52 27.34 7.03
CA VAL A 160 -5.70 27.08 5.84
C VAL A 160 -5.22 25.64 5.80
N ARG A 161 -5.00 25.04 6.97
CA ARG A 161 -4.49 23.68 7.09
C ARG A 161 -5.15 22.96 8.25
N ASP A 162 -5.69 21.78 7.96
CA ASP A 162 -6.12 20.80 8.95
C ASP A 162 -5.04 19.71 9.04
N THR A 163 -4.52 19.52 10.25
CA THR A 163 -3.53 18.50 10.56
C THR A 163 -3.94 17.77 11.82
N LYS A 164 -3.32 16.61 12.06
CA LYS A 164 -3.61 15.80 13.23
C LYS A 164 -3.46 16.64 14.51
N PHE A 165 -4.59 16.97 15.13
CA PHE A 165 -4.74 17.75 16.37
C PHE A 165 -4.50 19.27 16.28
N THR A 166 -4.22 19.83 15.10
CA THR A 166 -3.90 21.26 14.98
C THR A 166 -4.52 21.89 13.74
N PHE A 167 -5.05 23.10 13.91
CA PHE A 167 -5.53 23.96 12.82
C PHE A 167 -4.58 25.13 12.65
N ASP A 168 -4.15 25.37 11.42
CA ASP A 168 -3.44 26.60 11.05
C ASP A 168 -4.47 27.60 10.50
N VAL A 169 -4.63 28.74 11.17
CA VAL A 169 -5.65 29.75 10.82
C VAL A 169 -5.01 31.06 10.38
N VAL A 170 -5.52 31.67 9.31
CA VAL A 170 -5.17 33.04 8.92
C VAL A 170 -6.18 34.00 9.50
N THR A 171 -5.69 34.92 10.32
CA THR A 171 -6.48 35.99 10.94
C THR A 171 -6.72 37.13 9.96
N GLU A 172 -7.70 38.00 10.24
CA GLU A 172 -7.98 39.20 9.45
C GLU A 172 -6.79 40.17 9.33
N LYS A 173 -5.79 40.06 10.22
CA LYS A 173 -4.56 40.86 10.21
C LYS A 173 -3.47 40.27 9.31
N ASP A 174 -3.81 39.34 8.42
CA ASP A 174 -2.89 38.60 7.55
C ASP A 174 -1.77 37.87 8.33
N GLN A 175 -2.12 37.38 9.53
CA GLN A 175 -1.20 36.59 10.36
C GLN A 175 -1.66 35.14 10.41
N LEU A 176 -0.75 34.23 10.06
CA LEU A 176 -0.90 32.81 10.30
C LEU A 176 -0.69 32.51 11.79
N LYS A 177 -1.68 31.91 12.43
CA LYS A 177 -1.60 31.34 13.77
C LYS A 177 -1.60 29.82 13.63
N SER A 178 -0.48 29.22 13.95
CA SER A 178 -0.30 27.77 14.01
C SER A 178 0.22 27.37 15.39
N GLU A 179 -0.01 26.12 15.76
CA GLU A 179 0.54 25.51 16.99
C GLU A 179 2.02 25.12 16.84
N PHE A 180 2.67 25.43 15.70
CA PHE A 180 4.10 25.26 15.52
C PHE A 180 4.84 26.60 15.61
N GLY A 181 4.76 27.20 16.79
CA GLY A 181 5.78 28.12 17.28
C GLY A 181 7.07 27.36 17.60
N VAL A 182 7.89 27.10 16.58
CA VAL A 182 9.35 27.29 16.61
C VAL A 182 10.10 26.65 17.80
N LEU A 183 10.58 25.41 17.64
CA LEU A 183 11.86 24.99 18.23
C LEU A 183 12.99 25.60 17.38
N GLY A 184 13.23 26.90 17.59
CA GLY A 184 14.19 27.68 16.80
C GLY A 184 14.22 29.17 17.18
N ARG A 185 14.79 29.46 18.36
CA ARG A 185 15.12 30.80 18.90
C ARG A 185 14.04 31.48 19.76
N VAL A 186 13.98 31.05 21.02
CA VAL A 186 13.89 31.94 22.18
C VAL A 186 14.96 31.36 23.12
N GLY A 187 16.10 32.02 23.33
CA GLY A 187 16.15 33.11 24.28
C GLY A 187 15.96 32.51 25.66
N ALA A 188 17.07 32.21 26.35
CA ALA A 188 17.05 31.92 27.76
C ALA A 188 16.34 33.08 28.49
N CYS A 189 15.33 32.73 29.28
CA CYS A 189 14.95 33.42 30.50
C CYS A 189 14.67 32.32 31.53
#